data_AF-A0A5N0EI17-F1
#
_entry.id   AF-A0A5N0EI17-F1
#
_cell.length_a   1.000
_cell.length_b   1.000
_cell.length_c   1.000
_cell.angle_alpha   90.00
_cell.angle_beta   90.00
_cell.angle_gamma   90.00
#
_symmetry.space_group_name_H-M   'P 1'
#
loop_
_entity.id
_entity.type
_entity.pdbx_description
1 polymer ?
#
loop_
_entity_poly.entity_id
_entity_poly.type
_entity_poly.pdbx_seq_one_letter_code
_entity_poly.pdbx_strand_id
1 'polypeptide(L)' 'CTDQINYSNDPRSNAEINSIGEQTGQCPPPQPPPTSPAKCTDQINYSNDPRSNAEINSIGEQTGQCPDPMGS' A
#
# COMPACT_ATOMS: atom_id res chain seq x y z
N CYS A 1 11.23 11.34 19.19
CA CYS A 1 11.52 10.16 18.35
C CYS A 1 12.14 10.52 17.02
N THR A 2 11.51 11.41 16.27
CA THR A 2 11.94 11.79 14.91
C THR A 2 13.30 12.48 14.83
N ASP A 3 13.82 12.98 15.95
CA ASP A 3 15.18 13.54 16.04
C ASP A 3 16.27 12.48 16.28
N GLN A 4 15.87 11.23 16.54
CA GLN A 4 16.77 10.12 16.88
C GLN A 4 16.79 9.02 15.81
N ILE A 5 15.66 8.81 15.12
CA ILE A 5 15.47 7.75 14.14
C ILE A 5 14.95 8.37 12.84
N ASN A 6 15.44 7.86 11.70
CA ASN A 6 14.97 8.28 10.39
C ASN A 6 13.63 7.60 10.03
N TYR A 7 12.58 8.42 9.89
CA TYR A 7 11.23 8.00 9.51
C TYR A 7 10.81 8.48 8.10
N SER A 8 11.73 8.82 7.20
CA SER A 8 11.41 9.44 5.89
C SER A 8 10.45 8.64 5.00
N ASN A 9 10.32 7.32 5.21
CA ASN A 9 9.39 6.46 4.46
C ASN A 9 8.23 5.93 5.31
N ASP A 10 8.10 6.41 6.55
CA ASP A 10 7.00 6.03 7.44
C ASP A 10 5.73 6.76 6.99
N PRO A 11 4.59 6.06 6.83
CA PRO A 11 3.34 6.70 6.45
C PRO A 11 2.76 7.60 7.56
N ARG A 12 3.18 7.40 8.82
CA ARG A 12 2.70 8.19 9.95
C ARG A 12 3.39 9.54 10.01
N SER A 13 2.66 10.54 10.50
CA SER A 13 3.23 11.88 10.68
C SER A 13 4.27 11.91 11.80
N ASN A 14 5.23 12.84 11.72
CA ASN A 14 6.20 13.06 12.80
C ASN A 14 5.53 13.33 14.16
N ALA A 15 4.39 14.03 14.16
CA ALA A 15 3.63 14.34 15.36
C ALA A 15 3.06 13.07 16.01
N GLU A 16 2.46 12.18 15.21
CA GLU A 16 1.94 10.90 15.66
C GLU A 16 3.05 10.01 16.24
N ILE A 17 4.17 9.89 15.53
CA ILE A 17 5.33 9.08 15.96
C ILE A 17 5.88 9.58 17.30
N ASN A 18 6.02 10.90 17.47
CA ASN A 18 6.49 11.48 18.72
C ASN A 18 5.48 11.28 19.86
N SER A 19 4.17 11.37 19.59
CA SER A 19 3.14 11.11 20.59
C SER A 19 3.14 9.65 21.07
N ILE A 20 3.34 8.68 20.16
CA ILE A 20 3.50 7.27 20.54
C ILE A 20 4.72 7.11 21.47
N GLY A 21 5.83 7.78 21.14
CA GLY A 21 7.04 7.76 21.96
C GLY A 21 6.84 8.35 23.35
N GLU A 22 6.11 9.46 23.46
CA GLU A 22 5.77 10.10 24.73
C GLU A 22 4.88 9.21 25.59
N GLN A 23 3.86 8.58 24.97
CA GLN A 23 2.89 7.73 25.68
C GLN A 23 3.50 6.41 26.15
N THR A 24 4.36 5.80 25.35
CA THR A 24 4.92 4.47 25.64
C THR A 24 6.30 4.51 26.31
N GLY A 25 6.95 5.68 26.32
CA GLY A 25 8.34 5.84 26.76
C GLY A 25 9.37 5.26 25.77
N GLN A 26 8.94 4.77 24.60
CA GLN A 26 9.81 4.18 23.59
C GLN A 26 9.40 4.58 22.17
N CYS A 27 10.37 4.92 21.33
CA CYS A 27 10.10 5.24 19.94
C CYS A 27 9.67 4.00 19.15
N PRO A 28 8.56 4.07 18.40
CA PRO A 28 8.11 2.94 17.59
C PRO A 28 9.11 2.70 16.45
N PRO A 29 9.26 1.44 15.98
CA PRO A 29 10.03 1.18 14.78
C PRO A 29 9.38 1.88 13.57
N PRO A 30 10.17 2.34 12.58
CA PRO A 30 9.63 2.81 11.32
C PRO A 30 8.76 1.75 10.66
N GLN A 31 7.60 2.18 10.17
CA GLN A 31 6.71 1.35 9.37
C GLN A 31 7.06 1.53 7.90
N PRO A 32 7.12 0.46 7.10
CA PRO A 32 7.20 0.62 5.65
C PRO A 32 5.95 1.35 5.16
N PRO A 33 6.05 2.10 4.06
CA PRO A 33 4.86 2.64 3.42
C PRO A 33 3.95 1.45 3.05
N PRO A 34 2.62 1.63 3.08
CA PRO A 34 1.72 0.62 2.56
C PRO A 34 2.18 0.28 1.15
N THR A 35 2.45 -1.00 0.90
CA THR A 35 2.62 -1.49 -0.45
C THR A 35 1.25 -1.39 -1.07
N SER A 36 1.00 -0.31 -1.81
CA SER A 36 -0.13 -0.30 -2.74
C SER A 36 0.06 -1.55 -3.59
N PRO A 37 -0.90 -2.51 -3.59
CA PRO A 37 -0.77 -3.67 -4.44
C PRO A 37 -0.55 -3.15 -5.86
N ALA A 38 0.46 -3.69 -6.56
CA ALA A 38 0.69 -3.32 -7.95
C ALA A 38 -0.63 -3.51 -8.69
N LYS A 39 -1.01 -2.54 -9.51
CA LYS A 39 -2.26 -2.64 -10.27
C LYS A 39 -2.23 -3.92 -11.07
N CYS A 40 -3.34 -4.66 -11.10
CA CYS A 40 -3.43 -5.90 -11.85
C CYS A 40 -3.05 -5.70 -13.31
N THR A 41 -3.41 -4.55 -13.88
CA THR A 41 -3.07 -4.18 -15.26
C THR A 41 -1.58 -3.90 -15.49
N ASP A 42 -0.80 -3.73 -14.43
CA ASP A 42 0.67 -3.63 -14.49
C ASP A 42 1.34 -5.01 -14.36
N GLN A 43 0.60 -6.03 -13.90
CA GLN A 43 1.09 -7.40 -13.66
C GLN A 43 0.68 -8.37 -14.78
N ILE A 44 -0.52 -8.20 -15.33
CA ILE A 44 -1.14 -9.14 -16.29
C ILE A 44 -1.63 -8.35 -17.50
N ASN A 45 -1.46 -8.91 -18.70
CA ASN A 45 -1.98 -8.32 -19.93
C ASN A 45 -3.47 -8.63 -20.11
N TYR A 46 -4.31 -7.60 -20.01
CA TYR A 46 -5.77 -7.67 -20.18
C TYR A 46 -6.26 -7.12 -21.53
N SER A 47 -5.43 -7.09 -22.58
CA SER A 47 -5.77 -6.44 -23.86
C SER A 47 -7.08 -6.92 -24.53
N ASN A 48 -7.52 -8.15 -24.25
CA ASN A 48 -8.75 -8.74 -24.77
C ASN A 48 -9.84 -8.91 -23.70
N ASP A 49 -9.62 -8.37 -22.50
CA ASP A 49 -10.62 -8.42 -21.43
C ASP A 49 -11.69 -7.33 -21.68
N PRO A 50 -12.99 -7.67 -21.63
CA PRO A 50 -14.06 -6.69 -21.79
C PRO A 50 -14.17 -5.71 -20.59
N ARG A 51 -13.61 -6.06 -19.42
CA ARG A 51 -13.62 -5.19 -18.25
C ARG A 51 -12.61 -4.07 -18.40
N SER A 52 -12.95 -2.91 -17.88
CA SER A 52 -12.02 -1.78 -17.88
C SER A 52 -10.83 -2.02 -16.95
N ASN A 53 -9.69 -1.39 -17.23
CA ASN A 53 -8.53 -1.40 -16.32
C ASN A 53 -8.89 -0.94 -14.90
N ALA A 54 -9.82 0.00 -14.76
CA ALA A 54 -10.27 0.50 -13.46
C ALA A 54 -11.04 -0.59 -12.69
N GLU A 55 -11.93 -1.31 -13.36
CA GLU A 55 -12.69 -2.41 -12.78
C GLU A 55 -11.79 -3.57 -12.37
N ILE A 56 -10.87 -3.99 -13.24
CA ILE A 56 -9.90 -5.06 -12.97
C ILE A 56 -9.03 -4.74 -11.74
N ASN A 57 -8.54 -3.49 -11.66
CA ASN A 57 -7.75 -3.04 -10.52
C ASN A 57 -8.58 -2.98 -9.23
N SER A 58 -9.86 -2.61 -9.33
CA SER A 58 -10.78 -2.59 -8.18
C SER A 58 -11.08 -4.00 -7.66
N ILE A 59 -11.21 -4.99 -8.56
CA ILE A 59 -11.34 -6.39 -8.17
C ILE A 59 -10.09 -6.84 -7.41
N GLY A 60 -8.89 -6.56 -7.96
CA GLY A 60 -7.63 -6.89 -7.30
C GLY A 60 -7.45 -6.24 -5.94
N GLU A 61 -7.86 -4.97 -5.79
CA GLU A 61 -7.84 -4.26 -4.50
C GLU A 61 -8.83 -4.87 -3.50
N GLN A 62 -10.03 -5.26 -3.93
CA GLN A 62 -11.07 -5.82 -3.06
C GLN A 62 -10.80 -7.27 -2.64
N THR A 63 -10.29 -8.11 -3.54
CA THR A 63 -10.08 -9.54 -3.30
C THR A 63 -8.66 -9.85 -2.81
N GLY A 64 -7.72 -8.92 -2.99
CA GLY A 64 -6.29 -9.15 -2.80
C GLY A 64 -5.64 -9.99 -3.90
N GLN A 65 -6.39 -10.34 -4.97
CA GLN A 65 -5.91 -11.18 -6.06
C GLN A 65 -6.42 -10.68 -7.41
N CYS A 66 -5.51 -10.58 -8.38
CA CYS A 66 -5.88 -10.18 -9.74
C CYS A 66 -6.76 -11.23 -10.42
N PRO A 67 -7.87 -10.82 -11.06
CA PRO A 67 -8.76 -11.76 -11.74
C PRO A 67 -8.09 -12.30 -13.01
N ASP A 68 -8.44 -13.52 -13.41
CA ASP A 68 -8.02 -14.06 -14.70
C ASP A 68 -8.62 -13.23 -15.86
N PRO A 69 -7.87 -13.00 -16.96
CA PRO A 69 -8.41 -12.37 -18.16
C PRO A 69 -9.59 -13.16 -18.76
N MET A 70 -10.66 -12.47 -19.15
CA MET A 70 -11.88 -13.10 -19.69
C MET A 70 -11.85 -13.32 -21.22
N GLY A 71 -10.73 -13.07 -21.89
CA GLY A 71 -10.60 -13.18 -23.36
C GLY A 71 -9.72 -14.35 -23.81
N SER A 72 -10.28 -15.23 -24.65
CA SER A 72 -9.58 -16.28 -25.40
C SER A 72 -9.41 -15.90 -26.87
#